data_AF-A0A558BKP9-F1
#
_entry.id   AF-A0A558BKP9-F1
#
_cell.length_a   1.000
_cell.length_b   1.000
_cell.length_c   1.000
_cell.angle_alpha   90.00
_cell.angle_beta   90.00
_cell.angle_gamma   90.00
#
_symmetry.space_group_name_H-M   'P 1'
#
loop_
_entity.id
_entity.type
_entity.pdbx_description
1 polymer ?
#
loop_
_entity_poly.entity_id
_entity_poly.type
_entity_poly.pdbx_seq_one_letter_code
_entity_poly.pdbx_strand_id
1 'polypeptide(L)'
;MLLLTPAGELVETQTDIPSTALPPLGRMAMSQQFPKRQLDQITKVVKASGETTYVVQVCKGKNKNGKNRHCQTSVFDANGRPVAK
;
A
#
# COMPACT_ATOMS: atom_id res chain seq x y z
N MET A 1 9.79 -4.27 8.31
CA MET A 1 9.76 -3.60 9.62
C MET A 1 8.77 -4.30 10.52
N LEU A 2 9.08 -4.45 11.81
CA LEU A 2 8.19 -4.98 12.83
C LEU A 2 7.81 -3.85 13.78
N LEU A 3 6.54 -3.78 14.17
CA LEU A 3 6.05 -2.90 15.22
C LEU A 3 5.67 -3.77 16.43
N LEU A 4 6.31 -3.51 17.56
CA LEU A 4 6.07 -4.21 18.82
C LEU A 4 5.54 -3.23 19.87
N THR A 5 4.75 -3.72 20.82
CA THR A 5 4.41 -2.97 22.04
C THR A 5 5.64 -2.85 22.95
N PRO A 6 5.65 -1.97 23.98
CA PRO A 6 6.74 -1.92 24.95
C PRO A 6 6.97 -3.24 25.69
N ALA A 7 5.95 -4.10 25.78
CA ALA A 7 6.04 -5.44 26.36
C ALA A 7 6.62 -6.49 25.40
N GLY A 8 6.92 -6.11 24.15
CA GLY A 8 7.46 -7.01 23.12
C GLY A 8 6.39 -7.78 22.32
N GLU A 9 5.11 -7.48 22.50
CA GLU A 9 4.04 -8.12 21.75
C GLU A 9 3.98 -7.58 20.32
N LEU A 10 3.77 -8.45 19.34
CA LEU A 10 3.63 -8.03 17.95
C LEU A 10 2.36 -7.19 17.78
N VAL A 11 2.49 -6.02 17.15
CA VAL A 11 1.37 -5.18 16.70
C VAL A 11 1.13 -5.42 15.22
N GLU A 12 2.17 -5.25 14.39
CA GLU A 12 2.10 -5.47 12.95
C GLU A 12 3.48 -5.66 12.31
N THR A 13 3.47 -6.25 11.13
CA THR A 13 4.62 -6.38 10.24
C THR A 13 4.37 -5.59 8.96
N GLN A 14 5.32 -4.73 8.59
CA GLN A 14 5.27 -3.96 7.35
C GLN A 14 6.38 -4.44 6.40
N THR A 15 6.03 -4.72 5.15
CA THR A 15 6.96 -5.19 4.12
C THR A 15 6.75 -4.44 2.83
N ASP A 16 7.79 -3.79 2.30
CA ASP A 16 7.74 -3.21 0.97
C ASP A 16 7.71 -4.31 -0.09
N ILE A 17 6.77 -4.21 -1.01
CA ILE A 17 6.52 -5.20 -2.05
C ILE A 17 6.42 -4.53 -3.42
N PRO A 18 6.75 -5.24 -4.52
CA PRO A 18 6.53 -4.71 -5.86
C PRO A 18 5.03 -4.66 -6.20
N SER A 19 4.64 -3.81 -7.16
CA SER A 19 3.26 -3.73 -7.65
C SER A 19 2.71 -5.02 -8.24
N THR A 20 3.58 -5.89 -8.74
CA THR A 20 3.25 -7.23 -9.22
C THR A 20 2.81 -8.17 -8.11
N ALA A 21 3.21 -7.91 -6.86
CA ALA A 21 2.86 -8.72 -5.70
C ALA A 21 1.51 -8.31 -5.06
N LEU A 22 0.86 -7.25 -5.54
CA LEU A 22 -0.51 -6.96 -5.13
C LEU A 22 -1.46 -8.09 -5.59
N PRO A 23 -2.44 -8.47 -4.77
CA PRO A 23 -3.50 -9.40 -5.17
C PRO A 23 -4.22 -8.90 -6.43
N PRO A 24 -4.72 -9.80 -7.31
CA PRO A 24 -5.42 -9.40 -8.54
C PRO A 24 -6.57 -8.42 -8.29
N LEU A 25 -7.37 -8.65 -7.24
CA LEU A 25 -8.47 -7.75 -6.86
C LEU A 25 -7.97 -6.36 -6.42
N GLY A 26 -6.89 -6.31 -5.64
CA GLY A 26 -6.23 -5.07 -5.26
C GLY A 26 -5.70 -4.29 -6.47
N ARG A 27 -5.04 -4.97 -7.42
CA ARG A 27 -4.57 -4.35 -8.68
C ARG A 27 -5.73 -3.78 -9.49
N MET A 28 -6.82 -4.54 -9.62
CA MET A 28 -8.00 -4.10 -10.36
C MET A 28 -8.63 -2.87 -9.70
N ALA A 29 -8.84 -2.89 -8.38
CA ALA A 29 -9.40 -1.76 -7.65
C ALA A 29 -8.56 -0.49 -7.80
N MET A 30 -7.23 -0.60 -7.70
CA MET A 30 -6.31 0.52 -7.93
C MET A 30 -6.45 1.11 -9.34
N SER A 31 -6.53 0.24 -10.36
CA SER A 31 -6.65 0.67 -11.75
C SER A 31 -7.96 1.41 -12.02
N GLN A 32 -9.05 1.02 -11.33
CA GLN A 32 -10.36 1.65 -11.44
C GLN A 32 -10.43 2.97 -10.66
N GLN A 33 -9.91 2.99 -9.42
CA GLN A 33 -9.98 4.16 -8.56
C GLN A 33 -8.98 5.25 -8.95
N PHE A 34 -7.81 4.86 -9.46
CA PHE A 34 -6.73 5.77 -9.84
C PHE A 34 -6.31 5.59 -11.30
N PRO A 35 -7.22 5.88 -12.25
CA PRO A 35 -6.91 5.73 -13.65
C PRO A 35 -5.74 6.63 -14.03
N LYS A 36 -4.81 6.09 -14.84
CA LYS A 36 -3.62 6.80 -15.34
C LYS A 36 -2.64 7.25 -14.25
N ARG A 37 -2.75 6.73 -13.02
CA ARG A 37 -1.77 6.98 -11.96
C ARG A 37 -0.74 5.86 -11.90
N GLN A 38 0.46 6.21 -11.48
CA GLN A 38 1.54 5.27 -11.23
C GLN A 38 1.48 4.84 -9.75
N LEU A 39 1.54 3.53 -9.51
CA LEU A 39 1.82 2.96 -8.19
C LEU A 39 3.33 2.94 -8.00
N ASP A 40 3.85 3.63 -6.99
CA ASP A 40 5.31 3.78 -6.81
C ASP A 40 5.83 2.95 -5.63
N GLN A 41 5.32 3.22 -4.42
CA GLN A 41 5.65 2.45 -3.22
C GLN A 41 4.42 1.69 -2.72
N ILE A 42 4.62 0.41 -2.38
CA ILE A 42 3.56 -0.45 -1.84
C ILE A 42 4.12 -1.16 -0.62
N THR A 43 3.46 -0.97 0.51
CA THR A 43 3.82 -1.63 1.76
C THR A 43 2.67 -2.54 2.16
N LYS A 44 2.94 -3.84 2.23
CA LYS A 44 2.04 -4.83 2.83
C LYS A 44 2.13 -4.72 4.34
N VAL A 45 1.01 -4.52 5.00
CA VAL A 45 0.89 -4.47 6.46
C VAL A 45 0.10 -5.69 6.91
N VAL A 46 0.66 -6.47 7.83
CA VAL A 46 0.00 -7.63 8.45
C VAL A 46 -0.09 -7.36 9.93
N LYS A 47 -1.30 -7.15 10.45
CA LYS A 47 -1.53 -7.00 11.89
C LYS A 47 -1.32 -8.32 12.62
N ALA A 48 -1.12 -8.26 13.93
CA ALA A 48 -1.01 -9.45 14.77
C ALA A 48 -2.26 -10.36 14.71
N SER A 49 -3.44 -9.79 14.43
CA SER A 49 -4.68 -10.53 14.19
C SER A 49 -4.68 -11.32 12.87
N GLY A 50 -3.67 -11.17 12.02
CA GLY A 50 -3.59 -11.74 10.67
C GLY A 50 -4.26 -10.91 9.58
N GLU A 51 -4.93 -9.81 9.95
CA GLU A 51 -5.52 -8.88 8.98
C GLU A 51 -4.42 -8.28 8.08
N THR A 52 -4.61 -8.35 6.77
CA THR A 52 -3.67 -7.80 5.78
C THR A 52 -4.25 -6.58 5.09
N THR A 53 -3.50 -5.48 5.12
CA THR A 53 -3.77 -4.27 4.34
C THR A 53 -2.56 -3.90 3.49
N TYR A 54 -2.79 -3.01 2.53
CA TYR A 54 -1.79 -2.50 1.60
C TYR A 54 -1.82 -0.98 1.63
N VAL A 55 -0.69 -0.39 2.01
CA VAL A 55 -0.47 1.06 1.95
C VAL A 55 0.20 1.35 0.62
N VAL A 56 -0.47 2.13 -0.22
CA VAL A 56 -0.05 2.37 -1.60
C VAL A 56 0.15 3.85 -1.84
N GLN A 57 1.35 4.21 -2.30
CA GLN A 57 1.64 5.55 -2.79
C GLN A 57 1.29 5.65 -4.27
N VAL A 58 0.34 6.53 -4.57
CA VAL A 58 -0.23 6.74 -5.90
C VAL A 58 0.16 8.13 -6.38
N CYS A 59 0.90 8.21 -7.49
CA CYS A 59 1.42 9.46 -8.03
C CYS A 59 0.89 9.72 -9.45
N LYS A 60 0.85 10.99 -9.91
CA LYS A 60 0.52 11.33 -11.32
C LYS A 60 1.57 10.82 -12.32
N GLY A 61 2.73 10.37 -11.83
CA GLY A 61 3.90 9.97 -12.61
C GLY A 61 5.15 10.69 -12.09
N LYS A 62 6.20 10.69 -12.90
CA LYS A 62 7.48 11.33 -12.59
C LYS A 62 7.61 12.68 -13.31
N ASN A 63 8.28 13.63 -12.69
CA ASN A 63 8.65 14.89 -13.34
C ASN A 63 9.92 14.71 -14.20
N LYS A 64 10.33 15.77 -14.90
CA LYS A 64 11.53 15.77 -15.77
C LYS A 64 12.84 15.38 -15.08
N ASN A 65 12.89 15.45 -13.75
CA ASN A 65 14.05 15.07 -12.94
C ASN A 65 13.90 13.67 -12.33
N GLY A 66 12.92 12.87 -12.79
CA GLY A 66 12.64 11.54 -12.26
C GLY A 66 11.98 11.49 -10.89
N LYS A 67 11.57 12.64 -10.31
CA LYS A 67 10.92 12.68 -8.98
C LYS A 67 9.41 12.46 -9.09
N ASN A 68 8.83 11.74 -8.14
CA ASN A 68 7.40 11.50 -8.11
C ASN A 68 6.60 12.80 -7.95
N ARG A 69 5.46 12.89 -8.65
CA ARG A 69 4.64 14.10 -8.74
C ARG A 69 3.22 13.85 -8.24
N HIS A 70 2.69 14.76 -7.42
CA HIS A 70 1.32 14.73 -6.88
C HIS A 70 0.95 13.36 -6.31
N CYS A 71 1.75 12.92 -5.34
CA CYS A 71 1.56 11.64 -4.67
C CYS A 71 0.55 11.77 -3.53
N GLN A 72 -0.24 10.73 -3.36
CA GLN A 72 -1.09 10.52 -2.21
C GLN A 72 -0.94 9.09 -1.72
N THR A 73 -1.16 8.88 -0.44
CA THR A 73 -1.18 7.53 0.15
C THR A 73 -2.61 7.07 0.25
N SER A 74 -2.89 5.82 -0.10
CA SER A 74 -4.20 5.20 0.04
C SER A 74 -4.04 3.82 0.63
N VAL A 75 -4.96 3.42 1.50
CA VAL A 75 -4.91 2.16 2.23
C VAL A 75 -6.03 1.26 1.75
N PHE A 76 -5.71 -0.01 1.50
CA PHE A 76 -6.64 -0.99 0.96
C PHE A 76 -6.55 -2.32 1.68
N ASP A 77 -7.66 -3.04 1.77
CA ASP A 77 -7.66 -4.43 2.24
C ASP A 77 -7.16 -5.39 1.14
N ALA A 78 -7.07 -6.68 1.47
CA ALA A 78 -6.65 -7.71 0.52
C ALA A 78 -7.60 -7.91 -0.68
N ASN A 79 -8.84 -7.42 -0.59
CA ASN A 79 -9.83 -7.45 -1.66
C ASN A 79 -9.84 -6.17 -2.50
N GLY A 80 -8.95 -5.21 -2.22
CA GLY A 80 -8.89 -3.94 -2.92
C GLY A 80 -9.95 -2.92 -2.48
N ARG A 81 -10.59 -3.10 -1.32
CA ARG A 81 -11.51 -2.11 -0.78
C ARG A 81 -10.74 -1.04 -0.03
N PRO A 82 -11.04 0.26 -0.23
CA PRO A 82 -10.39 1.32 0.51
C PRO A 82 -10.73 1.20 2.01
N VAL A 83 -9.71 1.31 2.85
CA VAL A 83 -9.85 1.31 4.31
C VAL A 83 -9.64 2.75 4.79
N ALA A 84 -10.56 3.25 5.61
CA ALA A 84 -10.38 4.55 6.25
C ALA A 84 -9.16 4.48 7.18
N LYS A 85 -8.32 5.52 7.13
CA LYS A 85 -7.21 5.69 8.06
C LYS A 85 -7.71 6.07 9.44
#